data_AF-A0A4U1F7G8-F1
#
_entry.id   AF-A0A4U1F7G8-F1
#
_cell.length_a   1.000
_cell.length_b   1.000
_cell.length_c   1.000
_cell.angle_alpha   90.00
_cell.angle_beta   90.00
_cell.angle_gamma   90.00
#
_symmetry.space_group_name_H-M   'P 1'
#
loop_
_entity.id
_entity.type
_entity.pdbx_description
1 polymer ?
#
loop_
_entity_poly.entity_id
_entity_poly.type
_entity_poly.pdbx_seq_one_letter_code
_entity_poly.pdbx_strand_id
1 'polypeptide(L)'
;MSSARFDSSDRSAWYMGPVSRQEAQTRLQGQRHGVFLVRDSSTCPGDYVLSVSENSRVSHYIINSLPNRRFKIGDQEFDHLPALLEFYKIHYLDTTTLIEPAPRCAEGVCGRGSGLNPWPPFRNRVTFRRAFRTEGSVRIWVIVDEGVRLKCVELRVPS
;
A
#
# COMPACT_ATOMS: atom_id res chain seq x y z
N MET A 1 -7.38 21.71 4.76
CA MET A 1 -7.40 20.74 3.65
C MET A 1 -6.82 19.44 4.17
N SER A 2 -7.65 18.43 4.41
CA SER A 2 -7.22 17.13 4.90
C SER A 2 -6.36 16.46 3.83
N SER A 3 -5.09 16.17 4.12
CA SER A 3 -4.14 15.57 3.16
C SER A 3 -4.38 14.06 2.92
N ALA A 4 -5.38 13.49 3.60
CA ALA A 4 -5.70 12.08 3.57
C ALA A 4 -6.37 11.66 2.24
N ARG A 5 -5.84 10.61 1.61
CA ARG A 5 -6.30 10.10 0.30
C ARG A 5 -7.17 8.84 0.37
N PHE A 6 -7.79 8.59 1.52
CA PHE A 6 -8.55 7.37 1.75
C PHE A 6 -9.93 7.64 2.31
N ASP A 7 -10.85 6.74 1.96
CA ASP A 7 -12.20 6.74 2.49
C ASP A 7 -12.21 6.00 3.85
N SER A 8 -12.71 6.67 4.89
CA SER A 8 -12.76 6.07 6.24
C SER A 8 -13.89 5.05 6.37
N SER A 9 -14.94 5.17 5.54
CA SER A 9 -16.07 4.25 5.52
C SER A 9 -15.72 2.95 4.78
N ASP A 10 -14.78 2.98 3.82
CA ASP A 10 -14.27 1.77 3.18
C ASP A 10 -13.36 0.99 4.13
N ARG A 11 -13.97 0.14 4.97
CA ARG A 11 -13.24 -0.74 5.90
C ARG A 11 -12.16 -1.53 5.19
N SER A 12 -12.43 -1.98 3.97
CA SER A 12 -11.49 -2.80 3.20
C SER A 12 -10.15 -2.07 2.98
N ALA A 13 -10.17 -0.77 2.67
CA ALA A 13 -8.99 -0.01 2.29
C ALA A 13 -7.92 0.02 3.38
N TRP A 14 -8.33 0.17 4.65
CA TRP A 14 -7.43 0.34 5.78
C TRP A 14 -7.37 -0.87 6.72
N TYR A 15 -8.37 -1.75 6.70
CA TYR A 15 -8.41 -2.94 7.54
C TYR A 15 -7.75 -4.13 6.83
N MET A 16 -6.65 -4.63 7.41
CA MET A 16 -5.93 -5.80 6.87
C MET A 16 -6.33 -7.12 7.51
N GLY A 17 -7.24 -7.12 8.48
CA GLY A 17 -7.65 -8.33 9.18
C GLY A 17 -6.65 -8.77 10.26
N PRO A 18 -6.54 -10.08 10.54
CA PRO A 18 -5.68 -10.63 11.59
C PRO A 18 -4.21 -10.65 11.15
N VAL A 19 -3.59 -9.48 11.15
CA VAL A 19 -2.16 -9.32 10.83
C VAL A 19 -1.36 -9.27 12.14
N SER A 20 -0.26 -10.03 12.19
CA SER A 20 0.64 -10.03 13.35
C SER A 20 1.38 -8.69 13.44
N ARG A 21 1.85 -8.33 14.64
CA ARG A 21 2.65 -7.12 14.85
C ARG A 21 3.85 -7.07 13.89
N GLN A 22 4.53 -8.21 13.74
CA GLN A 22 5.74 -8.31 12.95
C GLN A 22 5.45 -8.16 11.45
N GLU A 23 4.37 -8.76 10.96
CA GLU A 23 3.93 -8.60 9.57
C GLU A 23 3.51 -7.15 9.26
N ALA A 24 2.77 -6.52 10.17
CA ALA A 24 2.40 -5.11 10.05
C ALA A 24 3.64 -4.21 10.00
N GLN A 25 4.64 -4.50 10.83
CA GLN A 25 5.91 -3.77 10.83
C GLN A 25 6.63 -3.95 9.49
N THR A 26 6.79 -5.18 8.98
CA THR A 26 7.43 -5.44 7.69
C THR A 26 6.74 -4.71 6.53
N ARG A 27 5.41 -4.63 6.54
CA ARG A 27 4.63 -3.93 5.49
C ARG A 27 4.79 -2.41 5.54
N LEU A 28 4.87 -1.85 6.73
CA LEU A 28 5.01 -0.41 6.97
C LEU A 28 6.47 0.06 6.97
N GLN A 29 7.42 -0.85 7.15
CA GLN A 29 8.84 -0.56 7.14
C GLN A 29 9.29 -0.16 5.74
N GLY A 30 9.96 0.99 5.63
CA GLY A 30 10.36 1.58 4.35
C GLY A 30 9.23 2.25 3.57
N GLN A 31 8.01 2.30 4.12
CA GLN A 31 6.91 3.09 3.55
C GLN A 31 7.10 4.58 3.83
N ARG A 32 6.32 5.40 3.12
CA ARG A 32 6.27 6.84 3.36
C ARG A 32 5.68 7.15 4.74
N HIS A 33 6.07 8.30 5.28
CA HIS A 33 5.47 8.84 6.49
C HIS A 33 3.95 9.03 6.28
N GLY A 34 3.16 8.65 7.29
CA GLY A 34 1.70 8.74 7.25
C GLY A 34 0.99 7.57 6.56
N VAL A 35 1.73 6.53 6.14
CA VAL A 35 1.15 5.26 5.70
C VAL A 35 0.70 4.45 6.91
N PHE A 36 -0.52 3.93 6.92
CA PHE A 36 -1.07 3.23 8.10
C PHE A 36 -1.93 2.01 7.76
N LEU A 37 -2.16 1.14 8.73
CA LEU A 37 -3.10 0.01 8.61
C LEU A 37 -3.74 -0.30 9.95
N VAL A 38 -4.97 -0.79 9.93
CA VAL A 38 -5.64 -1.35 11.11
C VAL A 38 -5.62 -2.86 11.01
N ARG A 39 -5.22 -3.50 12.11
CA ARG A 39 -5.19 -4.95 12.26
C ARG A 39 -5.94 -5.39 13.51
N ASP A 40 -6.30 -6.66 13.56
CA ASP A 40 -6.84 -7.29 14.75
C ASP A 40 -5.75 -7.49 15.83
N SER A 41 -6.12 -7.39 17.10
CA SER A 41 -5.20 -7.68 18.20
C SER A 41 -5.08 -9.19 18.40
N SER A 42 -3.90 -9.75 18.09
CA SER A 42 -3.64 -11.18 18.30
C SER A 42 -3.67 -11.61 19.77
N THR A 43 -3.54 -10.68 20.71
CA THR A 43 -3.51 -10.96 22.15
C THR A 43 -4.87 -10.83 22.83
N CYS A 44 -5.72 -9.94 22.33
CA CYS A 44 -7.03 -9.64 22.94
C CYS A 44 -8.12 -9.65 21.86
N PRO A 45 -8.95 -10.71 21.80
CA PRO A 45 -10.01 -10.79 20.79
C PRO A 45 -11.05 -9.70 21.03
N GLY A 46 -11.28 -8.86 20.02
CA GLY A 46 -12.21 -7.72 20.08
C GLY A 46 -11.52 -6.36 20.10
N ASP A 47 -10.22 -6.30 20.39
CA ASP A 47 -9.43 -5.09 20.30
C ASP A 47 -8.77 -4.95 18.92
N TYR A 48 -8.56 -3.71 18.50
CA TYR A 48 -7.91 -3.39 17.24
C TYR A 48 -6.56 -2.73 17.52
N VAL A 49 -5.66 -2.79 16.54
CA VAL A 49 -4.37 -2.09 16.60
C VAL A 49 -4.17 -1.28 15.34
N LEU A 50 -3.98 0.02 15.48
CA LEU A 50 -3.61 0.93 14.41
C LEU A 50 -2.08 0.97 14.32
N SER A 51 -1.53 0.57 13.19
CA SER A 51 -0.10 0.62 12.93
C SER A 51 0.20 1.71 11.91
N VAL A 52 1.13 2.61 12.22
CA VAL A 52 1.46 3.79 11.40
C VAL A 52 2.96 3.85 11.15
N SER A 53 3.35 4.15 9.91
CA SER A 53 4.74 4.42 9.53
C SER A 53 5.05 5.90 9.73
N GLU A 54 5.98 6.19 10.63
CA GLU A 54 6.40 7.55 10.97
C GLU A 54 7.90 7.57 11.29
N ASN A 55 8.63 8.63 10.93
CA ASN A 55 10.05 8.82 11.31
C ASN A 55 10.94 7.58 11.08
N SER A 56 10.72 6.86 9.97
CA SER A 56 11.42 5.61 9.63
C SER A 56 11.22 4.44 10.62
N ARG A 57 10.23 4.54 11.51
CA ARG A 57 9.79 3.51 12.45
C ARG A 57 8.30 3.21 12.28
N VAL A 58 7.84 2.12 12.90
CA VAL A 58 6.43 1.74 12.90
C VAL A 58 5.88 1.88 14.31
N SER A 59 4.92 2.79 14.49
CA SER A 59 4.20 3.00 15.74
C SER A 59 2.94 2.12 15.76
N HIS A 60 2.63 1.52 16.91
CA HIS A 60 1.44 0.70 17.09
C HIS A 60 0.58 1.26 18.22
N TYR A 61 -0.64 1.66 17.90
CA TYR A 61 -1.63 2.21 18.84
C TYR A 61 -2.73 1.19 19.08
N ILE A 62 -2.98 0.88 20.36
CA ILE A 62 -4.03 -0.05 20.76
C ILE A 62 -5.37 0.70 20.77
N ILE A 63 -6.34 0.14 20.08
CA ILE A 63 -7.73 0.59 20.03
C ILE A 63 -8.55 -0.42 20.82
N ASN A 64 -8.93 -0.05 22.04
CA ASN A 64 -9.74 -0.87 22.92
C ASN A 64 -11.22 -0.78 22.53
N SER A 65 -11.91 -1.91 22.48
CA SER A 65 -13.35 -1.95 22.26
C SER A 65 -14.10 -1.87 23.59
N LEU A 66 -14.92 -0.85 23.76
CA LEU A 66 -15.70 -0.62 24.98
C LEU A 66 -17.09 -1.30 24.88
N PRO A 67 -17.70 -1.69 26.01
CA PRO A 67 -18.98 -2.44 26.03
C PRO A 67 -20.18 -1.68 25.45
N ASN A 68 -20.06 -0.36 25.30
CA ASN A 68 -21.05 0.54 24.71
C ASN A 68 -20.89 0.70 23.18
N ARG A 69 -20.17 -0.22 22.51
CA ARG A 69 -19.83 -0.17 21.08
C ARG A 69 -18.95 1.03 20.68
N ARG A 70 -18.29 1.68 21.65
CA ARG A 70 -17.31 2.74 21.39
C ARG A 70 -15.90 2.15 21.30
N PHE A 71 -15.00 2.93 20.72
CA PHE A 71 -13.60 2.59 20.55
C PHE A 71 -12.74 3.63 21.24
N LYS A 72 -11.78 3.17 22.05
CA LYS A 72 -10.84 4.04 22.77
C LYS A 72 -9.41 3.82 22.28
N ILE A 73 -8.74 4.88 21.87
CA ILE A 73 -7.32 4.86 21.45
C ILE A 73 -6.53 5.86 22.27
N GLY A 74 -5.55 5.38 23.03
CA GLY A 74 -4.85 6.20 24.02
C GLY A 74 -5.83 6.77 25.05
N ASP A 75 -6.04 8.09 25.02
CA ASP A 75 -6.99 8.81 25.87
C ASP A 75 -8.23 9.33 25.13
N GLN A 76 -8.34 9.07 23.83
CA GLN A 76 -9.46 9.53 23.00
C GLN A 76 -10.51 8.44 22.80
N GLU A 77 -11.79 8.80 22.90
CA GLU A 77 -12.93 7.90 22.70
C GLU A 77 -13.73 8.31 21.45
N PHE A 78 -14.18 7.31 20.70
CA PHE A 78 -14.91 7.49 19.44
C PHE A 78 -16.08 6.52 19.35
N ASP A 79 -17.17 6.92 18.70
CA ASP A 79 -18.35 6.07 18.52
C ASP A 79 -18.12 4.89 17.56
N HIS A 80 -17.23 5.05 16.56
CA HIS A 80 -16.93 4.03 15.57
C HIS A 80 -15.54 4.24 14.95
N LEU A 81 -14.94 3.16 14.44
CA LEU A 81 -13.61 3.18 13.80
C LEU A 81 -13.45 4.24 12.68
N PRO A 82 -14.41 4.43 11.76
CA PRO A 82 -14.31 5.47 10.74
C PRO A 82 -14.14 6.89 11.31
N ALA A 83 -14.90 7.24 12.36
CA ALA A 83 -14.81 8.56 13.00
C ALA A 83 -13.43 8.78 13.64
N LEU A 84 -12.88 7.74 14.28
CA LEU A 84 -11.50 7.74 14.77
C LEU A 84 -10.53 8.04 13.64
N LEU A 85 -10.64 7.32 12.52
CA LEU A 85 -9.75 7.53 11.37
C LEU A 85 -9.88 8.95 10.81
N GLU A 86 -11.10 9.46 10.65
CA GLU A 86 -11.34 10.82 10.16
C GLU A 86 -10.71 11.89 11.05
N PHE A 87 -10.79 11.72 12.37
CA PHE A 87 -10.15 12.63 13.32
C PHE A 87 -8.63 12.65 13.14
N TYR A 88 -8.00 11.47 13.06
CA TYR A 88 -6.54 11.35 12.88
C TYR A 88 -6.05 11.64 11.45
N LYS A 89 -6.94 11.94 10.49
CA LYS A 89 -6.53 12.52 9.19
C LYS A 89 -5.95 13.93 9.35
N ILE A 90 -6.40 14.66 10.37
CA ILE A 90 -6.02 16.04 10.63
C ILE A 90 -5.37 16.21 12.02
N HIS A 91 -5.50 15.22 12.89
CA HIS A 91 -4.87 15.20 14.21
C HIS A 91 -3.60 14.35 14.21
N TYR A 92 -2.53 14.88 14.80
CA TYR A 92 -1.26 14.16 14.93
C TYR A 92 -1.41 13.04 15.98
N LEU A 93 -0.93 11.83 15.64
CA LEU A 93 -0.85 10.73 16.61
C LEU A 93 0.38 10.94 17.53
N ASP A 94 1.57 10.73 16.98
CA ASP A 94 2.84 11.13 17.60
C ASP A 94 3.47 12.25 16.78
N THR A 95 3.88 11.91 15.56
CA THR A 95 4.66 12.82 14.70
C THR A 95 4.05 13.00 13.31
N THR A 96 3.06 12.18 12.95
CA THR A 96 2.36 12.24 11.65
C THR A 96 0.84 12.13 11.82
N THR A 97 0.13 12.63 10.82
CA THR A 97 -1.30 12.37 10.58
C THR A 97 -1.46 11.14 9.67
N LEU A 98 -2.68 10.60 9.61
CA LEU A 98 -3.05 9.53 8.66
C LEU A 98 -3.17 10.11 7.24
N ILE A 99 -2.32 9.65 6.33
CA ILE A 99 -2.27 10.14 4.94
C ILE A 99 -2.88 9.13 3.99
N GLU A 100 -2.40 7.89 4.03
CA GLU A 100 -2.84 6.84 3.11
C GLU A 100 -2.78 5.45 3.76
N PRO A 101 -3.71 4.55 3.44
CA PRO A 101 -3.67 3.19 3.92
C PRO A 101 -2.51 2.45 3.29
N ALA A 102 -1.96 1.51 4.04
CA ALA A 102 -0.89 0.65 3.57
C ALA A 102 -1.36 -0.08 2.32
N PRO A 103 -0.52 -0.18 1.28
CA PRO A 103 -0.84 -1.03 0.16
C PRO A 103 -1.12 -2.42 0.73
N ARG A 104 -2.31 -2.94 0.44
CA ARG A 104 -2.60 -4.35 0.59
C ARG A 104 -1.62 -5.01 -0.35
N CYS A 105 -0.47 -5.41 0.19
CA CYS A 105 0.64 -6.02 -0.53
C CYS A 105 -0.01 -6.93 -1.55
N ALA A 106 -0.02 -6.47 -2.82
CA ALA A 106 -0.68 -7.21 -3.86
C ALA A 106 0.04 -8.53 -3.81
N GLU A 107 -0.72 -9.58 -3.50
CA GLU A 107 -0.25 -10.94 -3.40
C GLU A 107 0.73 -11.13 -4.55
N GLY A 108 2.01 -11.06 -4.21
CA GLY A 108 3.05 -11.38 -5.15
C GLY A 108 2.84 -12.86 -5.31
N VAL A 109 2.20 -13.25 -6.39
CA VAL A 109 2.27 -14.58 -6.96
C VAL A 109 3.74 -14.96 -6.96
N CYS A 110 4.17 -15.65 -5.91
CA CYS A 110 5.41 -16.40 -5.87
C CYS A 110 5.05 -17.87 -5.64
N GLY A 111 4.44 -18.43 -6.69
CA GLY A 111 4.62 -19.82 -7.08
C GLY A 111 3.73 -20.86 -6.41
N ARG A 112 2.62 -21.21 -7.06
CA ARG A 112 2.33 -22.57 -7.54
C ARG A 112 1.02 -22.60 -8.34
N GLY A 113 1.09 -22.98 -9.61
CA GLY A 113 -0.02 -23.55 -10.37
C GLY A 113 -1.00 -22.58 -11.04
N SER A 114 -0.84 -22.46 -12.36
CA SER A 114 -1.91 -22.31 -13.37
C SER A 114 -2.93 -21.17 -13.23
N GLY A 115 -2.71 -20.12 -14.04
CA GLY A 115 -3.79 -19.29 -14.58
C GLY A 115 -4.13 -18.04 -13.76
N LEU A 116 -4.15 -16.91 -14.47
CA LEU A 116 -4.73 -15.61 -14.09
C LEU A 116 -3.80 -14.66 -13.30
N ASN A 117 -2.97 -13.96 -14.08
CA ASN A 117 -2.67 -12.52 -14.04
C ASN A 117 -2.39 -11.83 -12.69
N PRO A 118 -1.14 -11.38 -12.45
CA PRO A 118 -0.81 -10.57 -11.28
C PRO A 118 -0.33 -9.15 -11.64
N TRP A 119 -1.20 -8.13 -11.73
CA TRP A 119 -0.83 -6.68 -11.60
C TRP A 119 -2.05 -5.78 -11.31
N PRO A 120 -2.02 -4.81 -10.36
CA PRO A 120 -2.90 -3.64 -10.40
C PRO A 120 -2.24 -2.47 -11.17
N PRO A 121 -3.03 -1.47 -11.62
CA PRO A 121 -2.70 -0.63 -12.75
C PRO A 121 -1.75 0.49 -12.34
N PHE A 122 -0.48 0.39 -12.74
CA PHE A 122 0.42 1.54 -12.72
C PHE A 122 1.09 1.71 -14.08
N ARG A 123 0.48 2.61 -14.85
CA ARG A 123 1.11 3.87 -15.24
C ARG A 123 2.30 3.72 -16.19
N ASN A 124 2.01 3.80 -17.48
CA ASN A 124 2.81 4.40 -18.56
C ASN A 124 4.31 4.51 -18.25
N ARG A 125 5.00 3.37 -18.17
CA ARG A 125 6.45 3.33 -18.04
C ARG A 125 7.02 2.45 -19.15
N VAL A 126 7.43 3.11 -20.24
CA VAL A 126 8.22 2.52 -21.32
C VAL A 126 9.46 1.90 -20.67
N THR A 127 9.48 0.58 -20.56
CA THR A 127 10.59 -0.13 -19.92
C THR A 127 11.45 -0.76 -21.01
N PHE A 128 12.56 -0.09 -21.35
CA PHE A 128 13.58 -0.64 -22.24
C PHE A 128 14.29 -1.79 -21.51
N ARG A 129 14.18 -3.02 -22.02
CA ARG A 129 14.79 -4.19 -21.35
C ARG A 129 16.05 -4.76 -21.99
N ARG A 130 16.35 -4.55 -23.28
CA ARG A 130 17.70 -4.86 -23.81
C ARG A 130 17.88 -4.44 -25.27
N ALA A 131 19.03 -3.85 -25.58
CA ALA A 131 19.56 -3.78 -26.94
C ALA A 131 20.61 -4.89 -27.11
N PHE A 132 20.50 -5.71 -28.14
CA PHE A 132 21.56 -6.62 -28.55
C PHE A 132 22.31 -6.01 -29.74
N ARG A 133 23.63 -5.91 -29.59
CA ARG A 133 24.54 -5.45 -30.65
C ARG A 133 25.26 -6.68 -31.19
N THR A 134 25.12 -6.95 -32.48
CA THR A 134 25.99 -7.87 -33.23
C THR A 134 26.71 -7.07 -34.31
N GLU A 135 27.92 -7.47 -34.68
CA GLU A 135 28.80 -6.75 -35.62
C GLU A 135 28.05 -6.16 -36.82
N GLY A 136 28.10 -4.83 -36.94
CA GLY A 136 27.60 -4.08 -38.10
C GLY A 136 26.13 -3.64 -38.07
N SER A 137 25.29 -4.03 -37.11
CA SER A 137 23.90 -3.50 -37.01
C SER A 137 23.30 -3.61 -35.61
N VAL A 138 22.71 -2.52 -35.13
CA VAL A 138 21.99 -2.45 -33.84
C VAL A 138 20.50 -2.57 -34.11
N ARG A 139 19.86 -3.63 -33.60
CA ARG A 139 18.40 -3.77 -33.65
C ARG A 139 17.82 -3.64 -32.24
N ILE A 140 16.89 -2.70 -32.07
CA ILE A 140 16.22 -2.42 -30.78
C ILE A 140 14.74 -2.72 -30.95
N TRP A 141 14.19 -3.54 -30.05
CA TRP A 141 12.75 -3.80 -29.98
C TRP A 141 12.15 -2.94 -28.88
N VAL A 142 11.14 -2.13 -29.21
CA VAL A 142 10.41 -1.29 -28.26
C VAL A 142 8.94 -1.70 -28.28
N ILE A 143 8.39 -1.97 -27.10
CA ILE A 143 6.97 -2.29 -26.93
C ILE A 143 6.31 -1.02 -26.38
N VAL A 144 5.32 -0.51 -27.11
CA VAL A 144 4.52 0.66 -26.72
C VAL A 144 3.12 0.17 -26.45
N ASP A 145 2.68 0.31 -25.19
CA ASP A 145 1.39 -0.19 -24.72
C ASP A 145 0.29 0.84 -25.00
N GLU A 146 -0.42 0.65 -26.11
CA GLU A 146 -1.81 1.06 -26.30
C GLU A 146 -2.43 -0.05 -27.17
N GLY A 147 -2.90 -1.13 -26.54
CA GLY A 147 -3.70 -2.17 -27.20
C GLY A 147 -2.97 -2.99 -28.26
N VAL A 148 -2.10 -3.91 -27.83
CA VAL A 148 -1.69 -5.15 -28.54
C VAL A 148 -1.26 -4.98 -30.02
N ARG A 149 -0.14 -4.29 -30.28
CA ARG A 149 0.60 -4.46 -31.54
C ARG A 149 2.10 -4.26 -31.36
N LEU A 150 2.87 -5.34 -31.45
CA LEU A 150 4.33 -5.27 -31.55
C LEU A 150 4.69 -4.62 -32.88
N LYS A 151 5.32 -3.44 -32.85
CA LYS A 151 5.83 -2.78 -34.06
C LYS A 151 7.36 -2.90 -34.06
N CYS A 152 7.88 -3.73 -34.97
CA CYS A 152 9.31 -3.81 -35.21
C CYS A 152 9.74 -2.52 -35.94
N VAL A 153 10.57 -1.69 -35.30
CA VAL A 153 11.14 -0.51 -35.94
C VAL A 153 12.63 -0.76 -36.14
N GLU A 154 13.02 -1.03 -37.38
CA GLU A 154 14.42 -1.15 -37.77
C GLU A 154 14.97 0.25 -38.01
N LEU A 155 15.83 0.73 -37.10
CA LEU A 155 16.55 1.98 -37.29
C LEU A 155 17.83 1.69 -38.08
N ARG A 156 17.85 2.06 -39.36
CA ARG A 156 19.08 2.14 -40.15
C ARG A 156 19.88 3.35 -39.67
N VAL A 157 21.04 3.09 -39.10
CA VAL A 157 22.06 4.12 -38.85
C VAL A 157 22.71 4.46 -40.19
N PRO A 158 22.58 5.70 -40.71
CA PRO A 158 23.42 6.15 -41.82
C PRO A 158 24.88 6.26 -41.33
N SER A 159 25.80 5.87 -42.21
CA SER A 159 27.25 5.88 -41.99
C SER A 159 27.80 7.28 -41.76
#